data_AF-A0A920BHJ1-F1
#
_entry.id   AF-A0A920BHJ1-F1
#
_cell.length_a   1.000
_cell.length_b   1.000
_cell.length_c   1.000
_cell.angle_alpha   90.00
_cell.angle_beta   90.00
_cell.angle_gamma   90.00
#
_symmetry.space_group_name_H-M   'P 1'
#
loop_
_entity.id
_entity.type
_entity.pdbx_description
1 polymer ?
#
loop_
_entity_poly.entity_id
_entity_poly.type
_entity_poly.pdbx_seq_one_letter_code
_entity_poly.pdbx_strand_id
1 'polypeptide(L)'
;MALFQTLKTTVPDEVIQSFKIVWQSLGEPGRGGQVTKVEIANEVRNSERPALDERTNDLSQYSHEETESISPYVKAVIRKITYESSTIDRDAYDSIVEVLGEDRYAELAAIVTQVVPIFTLADILDCPREELPTAQDGSTTQERPDDLVDDVAFLQPFHPKACRMSQFH
;
A
#
# COMPACT_ATOMS: atom_id res chain seq x y z
N MET A 1 1.83 -19.34 -14.54
CA MET A 1 1.54 -18.12 -15.33
C MET A 1 1.37 -16.97 -14.37
N ALA A 2 1.88 -15.78 -14.68
CA ALA A 2 1.74 -14.60 -13.83
C ALA A 2 0.25 -14.18 -13.70
N LEU A 3 -0.14 -13.61 -12.56
CA LEU A 3 -1.53 -13.28 -12.21
C LEU A 3 -2.25 -12.53 -13.33
N PHE A 4 -1.65 -11.46 -13.87
CA PHE A 4 -2.33 -10.65 -14.89
C PHE A 4 -2.54 -11.38 -16.22
N GLN A 5 -1.80 -12.45 -16.51
CA GLN A 5 -2.08 -13.29 -17.68
C GLN A 5 -3.21 -14.26 -17.40
N THR A 6 -3.26 -14.82 -16.18
CA THR A 6 -4.36 -15.69 -15.73
C THR A 6 -5.70 -14.96 -15.79
N LEU A 7 -5.73 -13.68 -15.40
CA LEU A 7 -6.98 -12.90 -15.36
C LEU A 7 -7.55 -12.57 -16.75
N LYS A 8 -6.74 -12.54 -17.82
CA LYS A 8 -7.19 -12.17 -19.18
C LYS A 8 -8.31 -13.04 -19.74
N THR A 9 -8.43 -14.27 -19.26
CA THR A 9 -9.47 -15.20 -19.73
C THR A 9 -10.82 -14.97 -19.05
N THR A 10 -10.85 -14.20 -17.96
CA THR A 10 -12.00 -14.11 -17.04
C THR A 10 -12.43 -12.66 -16.76
N VAL A 11 -11.51 -11.70 -16.86
CA VAL A 11 -11.71 -10.30 -16.49
C VAL A 11 -11.53 -9.41 -17.72
N PRO A 12 -12.38 -8.38 -17.93
CA PRO A 12 -12.22 -7.43 -19.03
C PRO A 12 -10.83 -6.76 -19.02
N ASP A 13 -10.28 -6.52 -20.21
CA ASP A 13 -8.94 -5.93 -20.35
C ASP A 13 -8.80 -4.60 -19.61
N GLU A 14 -9.83 -3.75 -19.61
CA GLU A 14 -9.83 -2.46 -18.91
C GLU A 14 -9.54 -2.61 -17.41
N VAL A 15 -10.16 -3.58 -16.74
CA VAL A 15 -9.95 -3.86 -15.32
C VAL A 15 -8.52 -4.35 -15.08
N ILE A 16 -7.98 -5.19 -15.97
CA ILE A 16 -6.59 -5.65 -15.89
C ILE A 16 -5.62 -4.48 -16.07
N GLN A 17 -5.91 -3.53 -16.96
CA GLN A 17 -5.09 -2.33 -17.13
C GLN A 17 -5.13 -1.45 -15.88
N SER A 18 -6.30 -1.28 -15.24
CA SER A 18 -6.39 -0.53 -13.97
C SER A 18 -5.50 -1.15 -12.88
N PHE A 19 -5.53 -2.48 -12.71
CA PHE A 19 -4.63 -3.15 -11.77
C PHE A 19 -3.16 -2.97 -12.13
N LYS A 20 -2.80 -3.03 -13.41
CA LYS A 20 -1.42 -2.82 -13.86
C LYS A 20 -0.91 -1.41 -13.60
N ILE A 21 -1.75 -0.39 -13.81
CA ILE A 21 -1.40 1.01 -13.54
C ILE A 21 -1.08 1.17 -12.05
N VAL A 22 -1.97 0.68 -11.18
CA VAL A 22 -1.74 0.70 -9.73
C VAL A 22 -0.49 -0.09 -9.37
N TRP A 23 -0.30 -1.28 -9.94
CA TRP A 23 0.87 -2.11 -9.68
C TRP A 23 2.18 -1.42 -10.07
N GLN A 24 2.24 -0.79 -11.24
CA GLN A 24 3.41 -0.07 -11.73
C GLN A 24 3.72 1.17 -10.89
N SER A 25 2.70 1.85 -10.35
CA SER A 25 2.88 3.04 -9.50
C SER A 25 3.60 2.76 -8.19
N LEU A 26 3.67 1.49 -7.74
CA LEU A 26 4.47 1.10 -6.57
C LEU A 26 5.97 1.31 -6.82
N GLY A 27 6.42 1.30 -8.07
CA GLY A 27 7.80 1.63 -8.42
C GLY A 27 8.11 3.13 -8.32
N GLU A 28 7.11 3.99 -8.30
CA GLU A 28 7.31 5.45 -8.21
C GLU A 28 7.61 5.87 -6.75
N PRO A 29 8.43 6.92 -6.55
CA PRO A 29 8.74 7.43 -5.21
C PRO A 29 7.48 7.80 -4.42
N GLY A 30 7.56 7.62 -3.11
CA GLY A 30 6.50 7.94 -2.15
C GLY A 30 6.42 9.42 -1.79
N ARG A 31 5.50 9.75 -0.88
CA ARG A 31 5.35 11.11 -0.31
C ARG A 31 6.13 11.28 0.99
N GLY A 32 6.15 10.27 1.84
CA GLY A 32 6.62 10.41 3.22
C GLY A 32 7.51 9.28 3.68
N GLY A 33 8.81 9.36 3.38
CA GLY A 33 9.84 8.61 4.12
C GLY A 33 10.98 8.04 3.30
N GLN A 34 11.92 7.41 4.00
CA GLN A 34 13.00 6.60 3.40
C GLN A 34 12.47 5.26 2.85
N VAL A 35 11.34 4.78 3.40
CA VAL A 35 10.72 3.51 2.99
C VAL A 35 10.03 3.68 1.65
N THR A 36 10.39 2.83 0.69
CA THR A 36 9.77 2.80 -0.64
C THR A 36 8.44 2.07 -0.63
N LYS A 37 7.54 2.39 -1.58
CA LYS A 37 6.26 1.67 -1.71
C LYS A 37 6.46 0.19 -2.01
N VAL A 38 7.55 -0.15 -2.71
CA VAL A 38 7.95 -1.54 -2.99
C VAL A 38 8.27 -2.29 -1.70
N GLU A 39 8.95 -1.66 -0.74
CA GLU A 39 9.28 -2.30 0.54
C GLU A 39 8.04 -2.55 1.39
N ILE A 40 7.09 -1.60 1.40
CA ILE A 40 5.78 -1.79 2.05
C ILE A 40 5.03 -2.95 1.39
N ALA A 41 4.96 -2.97 0.05
CA ALA A 41 4.32 -4.05 -0.70
C ALA A 41 5.01 -5.41 -0.46
N ASN A 42 6.34 -5.42 -0.32
CA ASN A 42 7.11 -6.61 0.00
C ASN A 42 6.85 -7.12 1.42
N GLU A 43 6.72 -6.22 2.40
CA GLU A 43 6.33 -6.60 3.77
C GLU A 43 4.93 -7.22 3.76
N VAL A 44 3.95 -6.60 3.09
CA VAL A 44 2.60 -7.19 2.96
C VAL A 44 2.66 -8.57 2.29
N ARG A 45 3.43 -8.70 1.21
CA ARG A 45 3.60 -9.95 0.46
C ARG A 45 4.14 -11.07 1.34
N ASN A 46 5.13 -10.79 2.19
CA ASN A 46 5.80 -11.82 2.99
C ASN A 46 5.19 -11.99 4.39
N SER A 47 4.30 -11.09 4.80
CA SER A 47 3.65 -11.14 6.10
C SER A 47 2.67 -12.32 6.18
N GLU A 48 2.78 -13.08 7.27
CA GLU A 48 1.82 -14.13 7.58
C GLU A 48 0.64 -13.57 8.39
N ARG A 49 -0.55 -14.10 8.11
CA ARG A 49 -1.74 -13.76 8.88
C ARG A 49 -1.53 -14.18 10.34
N PRO A 50 -1.62 -13.26 11.32
CA PRO A 50 -1.52 -13.60 12.73
C PRO A 50 -2.57 -14.64 13.14
N ALA A 51 -2.15 -15.58 14.01
CA ALA A 51 -3.10 -16.34 14.80
C ALA A 51 -3.93 -15.40 15.69
N LEU A 52 -5.12 -15.82 16.12
CA LEU A 52 -6.04 -14.94 16.87
C LEU A 52 -5.45 -14.44 18.20
N ASP A 53 -4.59 -15.24 18.82
CA ASP A 53 -3.88 -14.97 20.07
C ASP A 53 -2.59 -14.14 19.89
N GLU A 54 -2.06 -14.06 18.67
CA GLU A 54 -0.91 -13.21 18.32
C GLU A 54 -1.31 -11.79 17.88
N ARG A 55 -2.62 -11.56 17.69
CA ARG A 55 -3.17 -10.26 17.30
C ARG A 55 -2.83 -9.23 18.36
N THR A 56 -2.12 -8.20 17.93
CA THR A 56 -1.55 -7.23 18.85
C THR A 56 -2.41 -5.97 18.90
N ASN A 57 -2.98 -5.71 20.08
CA ASN A 57 -3.63 -4.44 20.38
C ASN A 57 -2.64 -3.35 20.79
N ASP A 58 -1.44 -3.73 21.23
CA ASP A 58 -0.44 -2.80 21.76
C ASP A 58 0.78 -2.68 20.84
N LEU A 59 0.84 -1.58 20.08
CA LEU A 59 1.96 -1.29 19.19
C LEU A 59 3.18 -0.72 19.92
N SER A 60 3.07 -0.34 21.20
CA SER A 60 4.15 0.30 21.96
C SER A 60 5.32 -0.65 22.27
N GLN A 61 5.10 -1.96 22.15
CA GLN A 61 6.13 -2.98 22.36
C GLN A 61 7.14 -3.09 21.21
N TYR A 62 6.86 -2.50 20.05
CA TYR A 62 7.73 -2.59 18.88
C TYR A 62 8.76 -1.46 18.85
N SER A 63 10.01 -1.82 18.57
CA SER A 63 11.09 -0.84 18.40
C SER A 63 10.84 0.07 17.20
N HIS A 64 11.13 1.36 17.38
CA HIS A 64 11.17 2.36 16.32
C HIS A 64 12.50 2.38 15.56
N GLU A 65 13.53 1.66 16.03
CA GLU A 65 14.84 1.62 15.39
C GLU A 65 14.77 0.93 14.03
N GLU A 66 15.33 1.58 13.01
CA GLU A 66 15.48 1.03 11.67
C GLU A 66 16.71 0.09 11.65
N THR A 67 16.50 -1.17 12.01
CA THR A 67 17.52 -2.22 11.88
C THR A 67 17.63 -2.79 10.45
N GLU A 68 16.59 -2.54 9.65
CA GLU A 68 16.44 -2.87 8.23
C GLU A 68 15.82 -1.64 7.53
N SER A 69 15.40 -1.76 6.27
CA SER A 69 14.72 -0.67 5.57
C SER A 69 13.36 -0.29 6.14
N ILE A 70 12.71 -1.18 6.91
CA ILE A 70 11.47 -0.90 7.65
C ILE A 70 11.67 -1.25 9.12
N SER A 71 11.38 -0.32 10.04
CA SER A 71 11.46 -0.59 11.48
C SER A 71 10.42 -1.63 11.94
N PRO A 72 10.68 -2.38 13.03
CA PRO A 72 9.71 -3.33 13.59
C PRO A 72 8.34 -2.72 13.87
N TYR A 73 8.32 -1.45 14.33
CA TYR A 73 7.08 -0.70 14.53
C TYR A 73 6.28 -0.54 13.23
N VAL A 74 6.93 -0.11 12.14
CA VAL A 74 6.23 0.07 10.85
C VAL A 74 5.75 -1.26 10.29
N LYS A 75 6.51 -2.35 10.44
CA LYS A 75 6.04 -3.71 10.07
C LYS A 75 4.78 -4.11 10.85
N ALA A 76 4.75 -3.82 12.16
CA ALA A 76 3.57 -4.09 12.98
C ALA A 76 2.34 -3.28 12.55
N VAL A 77 2.52 -2.00 12.20
CA VAL A 77 1.46 -1.16 11.62
C VAL A 77 0.95 -1.73 10.29
N ILE A 78 1.85 -2.11 9.37
CA ILE A 78 1.49 -2.74 8.09
C ILE A 78 0.67 -4.02 8.33
N ARG A 79 1.12 -4.88 9.25
CA ARG A 79 0.40 -6.11 9.63
C ARG A 79 -0.99 -5.81 10.18
N LYS A 80 -1.11 -4.81 11.06
CA LYS A 80 -2.37 -4.39 11.67
C LYS A 80 -3.36 -3.87 10.61
N ILE A 81 -2.90 -3.03 9.69
CA ILE A 81 -3.73 -2.56 8.56
C ILE A 81 -4.15 -3.74 7.66
N THR A 82 -3.24 -4.68 7.40
CA THR A 82 -3.47 -5.81 6.49
C THR A 82 -4.50 -6.80 7.03
N TYR A 83 -4.39 -7.20 8.30
CA TYR A 83 -5.13 -8.35 8.85
C TYR A 83 -6.10 -8.00 9.97
N GLU A 84 -5.96 -6.82 10.57
CA GLU A 84 -6.64 -6.41 11.79
C GLU A 84 -7.24 -4.99 11.65
N SER A 85 -7.56 -4.56 10.43
CA SER A 85 -8.07 -3.21 10.14
C SER A 85 -9.34 -2.86 10.93
N SER A 86 -10.18 -3.84 11.25
CA SER A 86 -11.37 -3.67 12.08
C SER A 86 -11.06 -3.32 13.55
N THR A 87 -9.81 -3.47 13.98
CA THR A 87 -9.34 -3.15 15.34
C THR A 87 -8.66 -1.78 15.42
N ILE A 88 -8.54 -1.08 14.30
CA ILE A 88 -8.02 0.29 14.26
C ILE A 88 -9.18 1.23 14.60
N ASP A 89 -9.36 1.49 15.89
CA ASP A 89 -10.24 2.54 16.39
C ASP A 89 -9.52 3.90 16.42
N ARG A 90 -10.17 4.92 16.97
CA ARG A 90 -9.60 6.28 17.05
C ARG A 90 -8.34 6.31 17.89
N ASP A 91 -8.32 5.63 19.04
CA ASP A 91 -7.17 5.66 19.95
C ASP A 91 -5.96 4.96 19.30
N ALA A 92 -6.19 3.83 18.64
CA ALA A 92 -5.17 3.15 17.85
C ALA A 92 -4.65 4.04 16.71
N TYR A 93 -5.54 4.69 15.95
CA TYR A 93 -5.16 5.62 14.90
C TYR A 93 -4.31 6.79 15.43
N ASP A 94 -4.78 7.46 16.49
CA ASP A 94 -4.11 8.61 17.11
C ASP A 94 -2.70 8.24 17.57
N SER A 95 -2.54 7.07 18.22
CA SER A 95 -1.22 6.58 18.64
C SER A 95 -0.27 6.25 17.48
N ILE A 96 -0.81 5.82 16.34
CA ILE A 96 0.00 5.54 15.15
C ILE A 96 0.46 6.84 14.48
N VAL A 97 -0.45 7.81 14.33
CA VAL A 97 -0.11 9.09 13.69
C VAL A 97 0.76 9.98 14.56
N GLU A 98 0.70 9.85 15.89
CA GLU A 98 1.65 10.53 16.79
C GLU A 98 3.11 10.13 16.49
N VAL A 99 3.33 8.86 16.11
CA VAL A 99 4.67 8.32 15.80
C VAL A 99 5.04 8.54 14.32
N LEU A 100 4.13 8.24 13.40
CA LEU A 100 4.43 8.22 11.96
C LEU A 100 4.13 9.54 11.24
N GLY A 101 3.23 10.35 11.78
CA GLY A 101 2.55 11.41 11.05
C GLY A 101 1.40 10.88 10.19
N GLU A 102 0.40 11.73 9.98
CA GLU A 102 -0.81 11.41 9.20
C GLU A 102 -0.49 11.01 7.75
N ASP A 103 0.42 11.73 7.09
CA ASP A 103 0.77 11.50 5.69
C ASP A 103 1.41 10.13 5.48
N ARG A 104 2.32 9.73 6.38
CA ARG A 104 3.00 8.42 6.31
C ARG A 104 2.03 7.29 6.62
N TYR A 105 1.13 7.47 7.59
CA TYR A 105 0.08 6.49 7.85
C TYR A 105 -0.86 6.33 6.65
N ALA A 106 -1.29 7.43 6.03
CA ALA A 106 -2.17 7.39 4.88
C ALA A 106 -1.51 6.73 3.67
N GLU A 107 -0.21 6.99 3.44
CA GLU A 107 0.57 6.31 2.40
C GLU A 107 0.64 4.79 2.66
N LEU A 108 0.97 4.37 3.89
CA LEU A 108 0.96 2.95 4.28
C LEU A 108 -0.42 2.31 4.03
N ALA A 109 -1.48 2.94 4.52
CA ALA A 109 -2.85 2.43 4.39
C ALA A 109 -3.28 2.33 2.91
N ALA A 110 -2.93 3.31 2.09
CA ALA A 110 -3.23 3.32 0.67
C ALA A 110 -2.52 2.17 -0.07
N ILE A 111 -1.21 1.98 0.17
CA ILE A 111 -0.43 0.92 -0.46
C ILE A 111 -0.96 -0.45 -0.03
N VAL A 112 -1.16 -0.68 1.27
CA VAL A 112 -1.71 -1.93 1.80
C VAL A 112 -3.06 -2.25 1.15
N THR A 113 -3.98 -1.29 1.11
CA THR A 113 -5.33 -1.47 0.53
C THR A 113 -5.29 -1.78 -0.96
N GLN A 114 -4.28 -1.29 -1.68
CA GLN A 114 -4.10 -1.56 -3.11
C GLN A 114 -3.51 -2.95 -3.39
N VAL A 115 -2.53 -3.40 -2.60
CA VAL A 115 -1.80 -4.64 -2.88
C VAL A 115 -2.47 -5.90 -2.30
N VAL A 116 -3.16 -5.78 -1.16
CA VAL A 116 -3.82 -6.92 -0.50
C VAL A 116 -4.81 -7.63 -1.42
N PRO A 117 -5.70 -6.93 -2.17
CA PRO A 117 -6.61 -7.60 -3.10
C PRO A 117 -5.88 -8.37 -4.21
N ILE A 118 -4.77 -7.84 -4.71
CA ILE A 118 -3.99 -8.46 -5.79
C ILE A 118 -3.33 -9.75 -5.30
N PHE A 119 -2.73 -9.73 -4.10
CA PHE A 119 -2.16 -10.94 -3.49
C PHE A 119 -3.23 -11.97 -3.14
N THR A 120 -4.34 -11.52 -2.54
CA THR A 120 -5.46 -12.40 -2.17
C THR A 120 -6.05 -13.08 -3.40
N LEU A 121 -6.19 -12.35 -4.51
CA LEU A 121 -6.68 -12.91 -5.77
C LEU A 121 -5.72 -13.96 -6.34
N ALA A 122 -4.41 -13.71 -6.28
CA ALA A 122 -3.41 -14.70 -6.69
C ALA A 122 -3.48 -15.97 -5.86
N ASP A 123 -3.65 -15.85 -4.54
CA ASP A 123 -3.77 -16.97 -3.63
C ASP A 123 -5.06 -17.78 -3.88
N ILE A 124 -6.20 -17.11 -4.10
CA ILE A 124 -7.49 -17.75 -4.41
C ILE A 124 -7.43 -18.52 -5.73
N LEU A 125 -6.71 -17.98 -6.73
CA LEU A 125 -6.57 -18.59 -8.05
C LEU A 125 -5.44 -19.63 -8.13
N ASP A 126 -4.75 -19.90 -7.01
CA ASP A 126 -3.59 -20.79 -6.93
C ASP A 126 -2.54 -20.48 -8.03
N CYS A 127 -2.28 -19.19 -8.24
CA CYS A 127 -1.33 -18.72 -9.24
C CYS A 127 -0.16 -17.97 -8.59
N PRO A 128 1.03 -17.98 -9.21
CA PRO A 128 2.14 -17.17 -8.74
C PRO A 128 1.76 -15.69 -8.62
N ARG A 129 2.01 -15.12 -7.43
CA ARG A 129 1.89 -13.67 -7.19
C ARG A 129 2.81 -12.92 -8.16
N GLU A 130 2.30 -11.81 -8.71
CA GLU A 130 3.05 -10.96 -9.65
C GLU A 130 4.37 -10.48 -9.02
N GLU A 131 5.41 -10.31 -9.85
CA GLU A 131 6.67 -9.71 -9.39
C GLU A 131 6.44 -8.24 -9.01
N LEU A 132 7.05 -7.82 -7.91
CA LEU A 132 7.00 -6.41 -7.51
C LEU A 132 7.78 -5.58 -8.54
N PRO A 133 7.34 -4.36 -8.86
CA PRO A 133 8.10 -3.48 -9.75
C PRO A 133 9.41 -3.06 -9.09
N THR A 134 10.39 -2.68 -9.93
CA THR A 134 11.62 -2.04 -9.45
C THR A 134 11.32 -0.64 -8.93
N ALA A 135 11.80 -0.33 -7.73
CA ALA A 135 11.78 1.03 -7.19
C ALA A 135 12.59 1.96 -8.10
N GLN A 136 11.99 3.07 -8.51
CA GLN A 136 12.63 4.12 -9.30
C GLN A 136 13.35 5.09 -8.36
N ASP A 137 14.50 5.57 -8.79
CA ASP A 137 15.19 6.67 -8.12
C ASP A 137 14.36 7.95 -8.25
N GLY A 138 14.10 8.62 -7.13
CA GLY A 138 13.40 9.90 -7.11
C GLY A 138 13.24 10.45 -5.70
N SER A 139 13.20 11.78 -5.59
CA SER A 139 12.92 12.44 -4.32
C SER A 139 11.45 12.27 -3.96
N THR A 140 11.17 12.07 -2.67
CA THR A 140 9.79 12.10 -2.16
C THR A 140 9.18 13.45 -2.45
N THR A 141 7.96 13.45 -2.99
CA THR A 141 7.26 14.70 -3.29
C THR A 141 6.57 15.16 -2.00
N GLN A 142 7.21 16.05 -1.24
CA GLN A 142 6.65 16.63 -0.01
C GLN A 142 5.57 17.70 -0.28
N GLU A 143 5.10 17.82 -1.52
CA GLU A 143 4.21 18.89 -1.94
C GLU A 143 2.77 18.59 -1.51
N ARG A 144 2.30 19.23 -0.44
CA ARG A 144 0.89 19.29 -0.06
C ARG A 144 0.22 20.42 -0.87
N PRO A 145 -0.87 20.18 -1.63
CA PRO A 145 -1.60 21.25 -2.30
C PRO A 145 -2.15 22.27 -1.28
N ASP A 146 -2.04 23.56 -1.60
CA ASP A 146 -2.39 24.66 -0.69
C ASP A 146 -3.89 24.72 -0.31
N ASP A 147 -4.78 24.13 -1.13
CA ASP A 147 -6.24 24.17 -0.95
C ASP A 147 -6.81 22.91 -0.27
N LEU A 148 -5.99 22.11 0.42
CA LEU A 148 -6.50 20.95 1.15
C LEU A 148 -7.18 21.37 2.46
N VAL A 149 -8.31 20.74 2.77
CA VAL A 149 -8.94 20.87 4.08
C VAL A 149 -7.96 20.41 5.17
N ASP A 150 -7.77 21.25 6.19
CA ASP A 150 -7.00 20.87 7.39
C ASP A 150 -7.64 19.61 8.01
N ASP A 151 -6.82 18.70 8.54
CA ASP A 151 -7.23 17.38 9.10
C ASP A 151 -7.56 16.27 8.09
N VAL A 152 -7.14 16.39 6.82
CA VAL A 152 -7.26 15.29 5.84
C VAL A 152 -5.91 14.92 5.24
N ALA A 153 -5.54 13.64 5.33
CA ALA A 153 -4.35 13.13 4.66
C ALA A 153 -4.52 13.16 3.14
N PHE A 154 -3.48 13.59 2.42
CA PHE A 154 -3.54 13.71 0.96
C PHE A 154 -2.93 12.50 0.26
N LEU A 155 -3.72 11.86 -0.59
CA LEU A 155 -3.26 10.89 -1.57
C LEU A 155 -3.25 11.55 -2.94
N GLN A 156 -2.13 11.49 -3.67
CA GLN A 156 -2.16 11.91 -5.07
C GLN A 156 -3.15 11.03 -5.82
N PRO A 157 -4.18 11.61 -6.48
CA PRO A 157 -4.96 10.84 -7.43
C PRO A 157 -3.99 10.37 -8.51
N PHE A 158 -4.05 9.08 -8.84
CA PHE A 158 -3.36 8.53 -10.00
C PHE A 158 -3.67 9.43 -11.19
N HIS A 159 -2.66 10.05 -11.80
CA HIS A 159 -2.88 10.88 -12.97
C HIS A 159 -3.19 9.93 -14.13
N PRO A 160 -4.42 9.89 -14.67
CA PRO A 160 -4.75 8.94 -15.72
C PRO A 160 -4.24 9.49 -17.06
N LYS A 161 -2.92 9.54 -17.25
CA LYS A 161 -2.34 9.77 -18.58
C LYS A 161 -2.39 8.47 -19.39
N ALA A 162 -3.59 7.96 -19.66
CA ALA A 162 -3.82 6.91 -20.66
C ALA A 162 -5.26 6.79 -21.21
N CYS A 163 -6.26 7.49 -20.68
CA CYS A 163 -7.59 7.54 -21.31
C CYS A 163 -7.77 8.87 -22.07
N ARG A 164 -7.17 8.98 -23.27
CA ARG A 164 -7.78 9.86 -24.27
C ARG A 164 -9.07 9.17 -24.72
N MET A 165 -10.20 9.68 -24.26
CA MET A 165 -11.45 9.49 -24.99
C MET A 165 -11.24 10.10 -26.38
N SER A 166 -11.05 9.27 -27.41
CA SER A 166 -11.26 9.74 -28.78
C SER A 166 -12.75 10.05 -28.89
N GLN A 167 -13.07 11.33 -28.93
CA GLN A 167 -14.40 11.81 -29.24
C GLN A 167 -14.81 11.24 -30.60
N PHE A 168 -15.94 10.54 -30.63
CA PHE A 168 -16.63 10.22 -31.87
C PHE A 168 -17.18 11.52 -32.46
N HIS A 169 -16.66 11.91 -33.62
CA HIS A 169 -17.33 12.73 -34.62
C HIS A 169 -17.13 12.10 -35.99
#